data_AF-A0A9D1DPW1-F1
#
_entry.id   AF-A0A9D1DPW1-F1
#
_cell.length_a   1.000
_cell.length_b   1.000
_cell.length_c   1.000
_cell.angle_alpha   90.00
_cell.angle_beta   90.00
_cell.angle_gamma   90.00
#
_symmetry.space_group_name_H-M   'P 1'
#
loop_
_entity.id
_entity.type
_entity.pdbx_description
1 polymer ?
#
loop_
_entity_poly.entity_id
_entity_poly.type
_entity_poly.pdbx_seq_one_letter_code
_entity_poly.pdbx_strand_id
1 'polypeptide(L)'
;MSGMIWTLIAAALSFGVTALSGKWMIPFLHKIHFGQTIREEGPKWHMKKQGTPTMGGFMFIIGIFLAILICIPLYYATSDTGPETNLATVKIFGGALMALAYGAIGFFDDYIKVVKKRNLGLTAPQKLVLQFIVAAAYLASIAFAGGGDGTYIPFVGYVSLGWTYWVLAALVIVGMVNAVNFTDGIDGLNASVTFFAAAFLLMICGLRGMTGLGIFAAALAGGCMGFLVWNFNPAKVFMGDTGSLFLGGAVCALAFGLEIPILLLPVGIIYICEILSVVLQVSYFKLTHGKRIFKMSPLHHHFEMCGWSEIKICFIFSIVTILGGILALVAVLYGF
;
A
#
# COMPACT_ATOMS: atom_id res chain seq x y z
N MET A 1 -21.42 -17.29 -11.94
CA MET A 1 -20.43 -17.73 -10.91
C MET A 1 -20.56 -16.83 -9.70
N SER A 2 -20.45 -17.33 -8.46
CA SER A 2 -20.58 -16.46 -7.28
C SER A 2 -19.42 -15.46 -7.19
N GLY A 3 -19.67 -14.29 -6.58
CA GLY A 3 -18.64 -13.26 -6.37
C GLY A 3 -17.42 -13.78 -5.60
N MET A 4 -17.62 -14.72 -4.67
CA MET A 4 -16.54 -15.41 -3.97
C MET A 4 -15.58 -16.12 -4.93
N ILE A 5 -16.08 -16.82 -5.95
CA ILE A 5 -15.23 -17.51 -6.92
C ILE A 5 -14.35 -16.50 -7.67
N TRP A 6 -14.92 -15.36 -8.08
CA TRP A 6 -14.15 -14.32 -8.77
C TRP A 6 -13.08 -13.68 -7.89
N THR A 7 -13.34 -13.48 -6.60
CA THR A 7 -12.29 -13.02 -5.67
C THR A 7 -11.16 -14.04 -5.51
N LEU A 8 -11.48 -15.34 -5.45
CA LEU A 8 -10.46 -16.40 -5.39
C LEU A 8 -9.64 -16.49 -6.68
N ILE A 9 -10.29 -16.38 -7.84
CA ILE A 9 -9.60 -16.34 -9.15
C ILE A 9 -8.67 -15.12 -9.22
N ALA A 10 -9.12 -13.94 -8.79
CA ALA A 10 -8.30 -12.75 -8.81
C ALA A 10 -7.08 -12.85 -7.89
N ALA A 11 -7.25 -13.39 -6.68
CA ALA A 11 -6.14 -13.67 -5.76
C ALA A 11 -5.15 -14.67 -6.37
N ALA A 12 -5.64 -15.79 -6.92
CA ALA A 12 -4.80 -16.82 -7.53
C ALA A 12 -4.06 -16.32 -8.78
N LEU A 13 -4.74 -15.55 -9.63
CA LEU A 13 -4.16 -14.95 -10.84
C LEU A 13 -3.07 -13.95 -10.48
N SER A 14 -3.36 -13.02 -9.56
CA SER A 14 -2.36 -12.04 -9.12
C SER A 14 -1.18 -12.72 -8.43
N PHE A 15 -1.44 -13.68 -7.53
CA PHE A 15 -0.39 -14.48 -6.89
C PHE A 15 0.49 -15.20 -7.91
N GLY A 16 -0.13 -15.93 -8.85
CA GLY A 16 0.58 -16.73 -9.85
C GLY A 16 1.43 -15.87 -10.76
N VAL A 17 0.88 -14.78 -11.30
CA VAL A 17 1.64 -13.83 -12.14
C VAL A 17 2.81 -13.23 -11.37
N THR A 18 2.58 -12.74 -10.16
CA THR A 18 3.64 -12.13 -9.34
C THR A 18 4.72 -13.13 -8.98
N ALA A 19 4.36 -14.29 -8.44
CA ALA A 19 5.33 -15.31 -8.01
C ALA A 19 6.13 -15.87 -9.19
N LEU A 20 5.51 -16.10 -10.35
CA LEU A 20 6.21 -16.62 -11.53
C LEU A 20 7.09 -15.56 -12.20
N SER A 21 6.66 -14.30 -12.21
CA SER A 21 7.44 -13.20 -12.82
C SER A 21 8.83 -13.02 -12.19
N GLY A 22 8.99 -13.37 -10.91
CA GLY A 22 10.28 -13.25 -10.21
C GLY A 22 11.40 -14.08 -10.83
N LYS A 23 11.09 -15.21 -11.48
CA LYS A 23 12.08 -16.04 -12.18
C LYS A 23 12.80 -15.29 -13.31
N TRP A 24 12.11 -14.36 -13.98
CA TRP A 24 12.65 -13.57 -15.08
C TRP A 24 13.03 -12.16 -14.65
N MET A 25 12.20 -11.52 -13.82
CA MET A 25 12.40 -10.13 -13.39
C MET A 25 13.64 -9.98 -12.51
N ILE A 26 13.90 -10.90 -11.59
CA ILE A 26 15.03 -10.77 -10.65
C ILE A 26 16.39 -10.86 -11.38
N PRO A 27 16.64 -11.84 -12.27
CA PRO A 27 17.84 -11.83 -13.10
C PRO A 27 17.95 -10.60 -14.01
N PHE A 28 16.83 -10.13 -14.56
CA PHE A 28 16.79 -8.93 -15.38
C PHE A 28 17.23 -7.69 -14.60
N LEU A 29 16.66 -7.47 -13.40
CA LEU A 29 17.00 -6.35 -12.53
C LEU A 29 18.47 -6.36 -12.09
N HIS A 30 19.04 -7.55 -11.84
CA HIS A 30 20.49 -7.69 -11.60
C HIS A 30 21.32 -7.25 -12.82
N LYS A 31 20.91 -7.65 -14.04
CA LYS A 31 21.65 -7.35 -15.27
C LYS A 31 21.72 -5.86 -15.58
N ILE A 32 20.66 -5.12 -15.27
CA ILE A 32 20.61 -3.67 -15.50
C ILE A 32 21.27 -2.85 -14.37
N HIS A 33 21.97 -3.51 -13.43
CA HIS A 33 22.63 -2.89 -12.28
C HIS A 33 21.71 -1.99 -11.43
N PHE A 34 20.42 -2.32 -11.35
CA PHE A 34 19.46 -1.71 -10.43
C PHE A 34 19.67 -2.24 -9.00
N GLY A 35 20.91 -2.35 -8.55
CA GLY A 35 21.25 -2.65 -7.16
C GLY A 35 21.11 -1.40 -6.30
N GLN A 36 20.59 -1.54 -5.08
CA GLN A 36 20.55 -0.40 -4.16
C GLN A 36 21.98 0.03 -3.76
N THR A 37 22.33 1.30 -4.02
CA THR A 37 23.42 1.96 -3.29
C THR A 37 22.91 2.31 -1.90
N ILE A 38 23.40 1.61 -0.88
CA ILE A 38 22.94 1.78 0.51
C ILE A 38 23.34 3.16 1.02
N ARG A 39 22.43 3.81 1.76
CA ARG A 39 22.70 5.07 2.49
C ARG A 39 23.83 4.88 3.50
N GLU A 40 24.86 5.74 3.46
CA GLU A 40 25.87 5.82 4.53
C GLU A 40 25.26 6.20 5.90
N GLU A 41 24.13 6.92 5.88
CA GLU A 41 23.36 7.33 7.06
C GLU A 41 22.41 6.22 7.58
N GLY A 42 22.27 5.11 6.85
CA GLY A 42 21.42 3.98 7.21
C GLY A 42 22.09 3.01 8.21
N PRO A 43 21.35 2.01 8.71
CA PRO A 43 21.92 1.04 9.63
C PRO A 43 23.07 0.24 8.98
N LYS A 44 24.26 0.26 9.60
CA LYS A 44 25.49 -0.34 9.03
C LYS A 44 25.37 -1.85 8.75
N TRP A 45 24.48 -2.57 9.43
CA TRP A 45 24.28 -4.01 9.22
C TRP A 45 23.52 -4.33 7.93
N HIS A 46 22.79 -3.36 7.33
CA HIS A 46 22.20 -3.55 6.01
C HIS A 46 23.25 -3.60 4.89
N MET A 47 24.52 -3.28 5.15
CA MET A 47 25.60 -3.42 4.16
C MET A 47 25.73 -4.87 3.63
N LYS A 48 25.28 -5.88 4.40
CA LYS A 48 25.22 -7.28 3.92
C LYS A 48 24.16 -7.52 2.83
N LYS A 49 23.18 -6.62 2.69
CA LYS A 49 22.13 -6.65 1.65
C LYS A 49 22.53 -5.90 0.38
N GLN A 50 23.79 -5.46 0.30
CA GLN A 50 24.33 -4.80 -0.88
C GLN A 50 24.29 -5.74 -2.08
N GLY A 51 23.68 -5.28 -3.17
CA GLY A 51 23.56 -6.05 -4.42
C GLY A 51 22.19 -6.66 -4.68
N THR A 52 21.29 -6.71 -3.67
CA THR A 52 19.89 -7.09 -3.91
C THR A 52 19.21 -6.03 -4.80
N PRO A 53 18.55 -6.43 -5.91
CA PRO A 53 17.92 -5.49 -6.83
C PRO A 53 16.72 -4.79 -6.21
N THR A 54 16.48 -3.54 -6.59
CA THR A 54 15.27 -2.78 -6.27
C THR A 54 14.26 -2.81 -7.43
N MET A 55 13.06 -2.25 -7.21
CA MET A 55 11.94 -2.19 -8.17
C MET A 55 11.20 -3.51 -8.43
N GLY A 56 11.23 -4.42 -7.47
CA GLY A 56 10.36 -5.60 -7.46
C GLY A 56 8.86 -5.27 -7.48
N GLY A 57 8.48 -4.01 -7.22
CA GLY A 57 7.10 -3.52 -7.32
C GLY A 57 6.40 -3.87 -8.64
N PHE A 58 7.14 -3.90 -9.75
CA PHE A 58 6.59 -4.29 -11.05
C PHE A 58 5.93 -5.67 -11.04
N MET A 59 6.47 -6.62 -10.27
CA MET A 59 5.97 -8.00 -10.22
C MET A 59 4.52 -8.05 -9.72
N PHE A 60 4.20 -7.33 -8.64
CA PHE A 60 2.85 -7.30 -8.11
C PHE A 60 1.96 -6.27 -8.78
N ILE A 61 2.50 -5.15 -9.29
CA ILE A 61 1.71 -4.19 -10.07
C ILE A 61 1.10 -4.88 -11.30
N ILE A 62 1.91 -5.63 -12.05
CA ILE A 62 1.44 -6.37 -13.23
C ILE A 62 0.41 -7.44 -12.82
N GLY A 63 0.68 -8.23 -11.79
CA GLY A 63 -0.25 -9.27 -11.31
C GLY A 63 -1.60 -8.70 -10.87
N ILE A 64 -1.58 -7.61 -10.10
CA ILE A 64 -2.78 -6.96 -9.58
C ILE A 64 -3.59 -6.34 -10.71
N PHE A 65 -2.95 -5.61 -11.62
CA PHE A 65 -3.65 -4.99 -12.75
C PHE A 65 -4.24 -6.01 -13.70
N LEU A 66 -3.51 -7.08 -14.03
CA LEU A 66 -4.06 -8.15 -14.85
C LEU A 66 -5.27 -8.80 -14.19
N ALA A 67 -5.22 -9.06 -12.88
CA ALA A 67 -6.36 -9.59 -12.16
C ALA A 67 -7.57 -8.64 -12.16
N ILE A 68 -7.36 -7.33 -11.94
CA ILE A 68 -8.43 -6.32 -11.99
C ILE A 68 -9.04 -6.24 -13.40
N LEU A 69 -8.21 -6.10 -14.43
CA LEU A 69 -8.65 -5.89 -15.81
C LEU A 69 -9.32 -7.13 -16.42
N ILE A 70 -9.03 -8.33 -15.91
CA ILE A 70 -9.65 -9.57 -16.37
C ILE A 70 -10.88 -9.90 -15.51
N CYS A 71 -10.72 -9.98 -14.19
CA CYS A 71 -11.77 -10.53 -13.32
C CYS A 71 -12.95 -9.58 -13.14
N ILE A 72 -12.75 -8.26 -13.10
CA ILE A 72 -13.85 -7.31 -12.88
C ILE A 72 -14.79 -7.25 -14.10
N PRO A 73 -14.30 -7.04 -15.34
CA PRO A 73 -15.20 -7.03 -16.50
C PRO A 73 -15.90 -8.38 -16.72
N LEU A 74 -15.19 -9.50 -16.53
CA LEU A 74 -15.79 -10.83 -16.68
C LEU A 74 -16.81 -11.13 -15.57
N TYR A 75 -16.59 -10.66 -14.34
CA TYR A 75 -17.57 -10.76 -13.27
C TYR A 75 -18.88 -10.08 -13.67
N TYR A 76 -18.85 -8.83 -14.13
CA TYR A 76 -20.07 -8.12 -14.54
C TYR A 76 -20.69 -8.65 -15.84
N ALA A 77 -19.89 -9.22 -16.73
CA ALA A 77 -20.40 -9.86 -17.95
C ALA A 77 -21.06 -11.21 -17.71
N THR A 78 -20.71 -11.92 -16.64
CA THR A 78 -21.17 -13.30 -16.34
C THR A 78 -22.08 -13.40 -15.12
N SER A 79 -22.35 -12.29 -14.46
CA SER A 79 -23.22 -12.23 -13.27
C SER A 79 -24.54 -11.58 -13.62
N ASP A 80 -25.63 -12.10 -13.06
CA ASP A 80 -26.99 -11.56 -13.25
C ASP A 80 -27.22 -10.22 -12.52
N THR A 81 -26.17 -9.63 -11.93
CA THR A 81 -26.22 -8.39 -11.16
C THR A 81 -26.29 -7.12 -12.02
N GLY A 82 -26.10 -7.24 -13.34
CA GLY A 82 -26.00 -6.10 -14.24
C GLY A 82 -24.67 -5.33 -14.11
N PRO A 83 -24.47 -4.26 -14.91
CA PRO A 83 -23.27 -3.44 -14.84
C PRO A 83 -23.23 -2.62 -13.55
N GLU A 84 -22.02 -2.32 -13.08
CA GLU A 84 -21.85 -1.43 -11.92
C GLU A 84 -22.37 -0.03 -12.15
N THR A 85 -22.67 0.64 -11.04
CA THR A 85 -22.90 2.09 -11.07
C THR A 85 -21.64 2.82 -11.56
N ASN A 86 -21.84 3.96 -12.22
CA ASN A 86 -20.74 4.80 -12.69
C ASN A 86 -19.80 5.19 -11.52
N LEU A 87 -20.37 5.57 -10.38
CA LEU A 87 -19.61 5.93 -9.19
C LEU A 87 -18.77 4.76 -8.64
N ALA A 88 -19.34 3.55 -8.55
CA ALA A 88 -18.59 2.37 -8.11
C ALA A 88 -17.46 2.02 -9.09
N THR A 89 -17.73 2.10 -10.40
CA THR A 89 -16.72 1.90 -11.45
C THR A 89 -15.56 2.88 -11.33
N VAL A 90 -15.86 4.17 -11.13
CA VAL A 90 -14.84 5.21 -10.93
C VAL A 90 -14.05 5.00 -9.65
N LYS A 91 -14.68 4.59 -8.54
CA LYS A 91 -13.96 4.27 -7.30
C LYS A 91 -12.98 3.12 -7.47
N ILE A 92 -13.38 2.06 -8.18
CA ILE A 92 -12.56 0.87 -8.43
C ILE A 92 -11.44 1.20 -9.41
N PHE A 93 -11.76 1.61 -10.64
CA PHE A 93 -10.76 1.81 -11.69
C PHE A 93 -9.99 3.11 -11.51
N GLY A 94 -10.64 4.20 -11.10
CA GLY A 94 -9.96 5.43 -10.72
C GLY A 94 -9.02 5.21 -9.52
N GLY A 95 -9.43 4.38 -8.55
CA GLY A 95 -8.58 4.00 -7.43
C GLY A 95 -7.38 3.14 -7.84
N ALA A 96 -7.59 2.18 -8.76
CA ALA A 96 -6.50 1.39 -9.34
C ALA A 96 -5.53 2.30 -10.13
N LEU A 97 -6.04 3.21 -10.95
CA LEU A 97 -5.23 4.19 -11.69
C LEU A 97 -4.47 5.14 -10.75
N MET A 98 -5.09 5.56 -9.63
CA MET A 98 -4.41 6.32 -8.59
C MET A 98 -3.22 5.52 -8.02
N ALA A 99 -3.43 4.24 -7.67
CA ALA A 99 -2.35 3.37 -7.21
C ALA A 99 -1.23 3.25 -8.25
N LEU A 100 -1.56 3.06 -9.53
CA LEU A 100 -0.59 3.02 -10.63
C LEU A 100 0.18 4.33 -10.77
N ALA A 101 -0.49 5.47 -10.66
CA ALA A 101 0.14 6.78 -10.74
C ALA A 101 1.11 7.01 -9.56
N TYR A 102 0.76 6.56 -8.34
CA TYR A 102 1.71 6.53 -7.21
C TYR A 102 2.89 5.60 -7.47
N GLY A 103 2.65 4.42 -8.06
CA GLY A 103 3.70 3.52 -8.51
C GLY A 103 4.62 4.16 -9.56
N ALA A 104 4.06 4.94 -10.49
CA ALA A 104 4.82 5.68 -11.49
C ALA A 104 5.69 6.78 -10.87
N ILE A 105 5.19 7.52 -9.87
CA ILE A 105 6.00 8.47 -9.09
C ILE A 105 7.19 7.74 -8.44
N GLY A 106 6.92 6.57 -7.85
CA GLY A 106 7.96 5.73 -7.24
C GLY A 106 8.97 5.20 -8.25
N PHE A 107 8.50 4.80 -9.44
CA PHE A 107 9.34 4.41 -10.56
C PHE A 107 10.28 5.54 -10.99
N PHE A 108 9.78 6.76 -11.15
CA PHE A 108 10.63 7.90 -11.50
C PHE A 108 11.66 8.18 -10.41
N ASP A 109 11.29 8.03 -9.13
CA ASP A 109 12.21 8.18 -8.02
C ASP A 109 13.33 7.13 -8.02
N ASP A 110 12.97 5.85 -8.13
CA ASP A 110 13.90 4.71 -8.23
C ASP A 110 14.79 4.81 -9.46
N TYR A 111 14.23 5.20 -10.61
CA TYR A 111 14.97 5.40 -11.86
C TYR A 111 16.01 6.52 -11.73
N ILE A 112 15.65 7.66 -11.13
CA ILE A 112 16.58 8.78 -10.93
C ILE A 112 17.73 8.37 -10.00
N LYS A 113 17.44 7.64 -8.91
CA LYS A 113 18.46 7.12 -7.99
C LYS A 113 19.51 6.27 -8.74
N VAL A 114 19.04 5.39 -9.63
CA VAL A 114 19.91 4.47 -10.36
C VAL A 114 20.68 5.15 -11.48
N VAL A 115 20.02 5.93 -12.34
CA VAL A 115 20.67 6.58 -13.49
C VAL A 115 21.70 7.61 -13.05
N LYS A 116 21.38 8.41 -12.02
CA LYS A 116 22.30 9.44 -11.52
C LYS A 116 23.38 8.90 -10.59
N LYS A 117 23.42 7.58 -10.35
CA LYS A 117 24.37 6.88 -9.45
C LYS A 117 24.53 7.61 -8.11
N ARG A 118 23.42 8.14 -7.59
CA ARG A 118 23.40 8.93 -6.35
C ARG A 118 22.21 8.51 -5.52
N ASN A 119 22.37 8.62 -4.21
CA ASN A 119 21.36 8.17 -3.25
C ASN A 119 20.09 9.06 -3.19
N LEU A 120 20.04 10.14 -3.98
CA LEU A 120 18.96 11.12 -4.02
C LEU A 120 18.13 10.96 -5.31
N GLY A 121 16.89 10.51 -5.12
CA GLY A 121 15.84 10.47 -6.15
C GLY A 121 15.23 11.85 -6.42
N LEU A 122 13.90 11.91 -6.45
CA LEU A 122 13.15 13.17 -6.43
C LEU A 122 13.39 13.88 -5.09
N THR A 123 13.36 15.22 -5.13
CA THR A 123 13.35 15.98 -3.87
C THR A 123 12.03 15.76 -3.13
N ALA A 124 12.04 15.81 -1.80
CA ALA A 124 10.83 15.62 -1.00
C ALA A 124 9.66 16.53 -1.43
N PRO A 125 9.87 17.84 -1.74
CA PRO A 125 8.79 18.69 -2.25
C PRO A 125 8.27 18.26 -3.63
N GLN A 126 9.15 17.86 -4.55
CA GLN A 126 8.73 17.36 -5.87
C GLN A 126 7.86 16.10 -5.73
N LYS A 127 8.30 15.15 -4.90
CA LYS A 127 7.55 13.92 -4.62
C LYS A 127 6.17 14.25 -4.03
N LEU A 128 6.12 15.11 -3.01
CA LEU A 128 4.86 15.53 -2.38
C LEU A 128 3.91 16.24 -3.36
N VAL A 129 4.40 17.18 -4.18
CA VAL A 129 3.56 17.88 -5.17
C VAL A 129 2.92 16.90 -6.15
N LEU A 130 3.70 15.94 -6.68
CA LEU A 130 3.18 14.91 -7.58
C LEU A 130 2.15 14.02 -6.87
N GLN A 131 2.39 13.64 -5.62
CA GLN A 131 1.45 12.85 -4.82
C GLN A 131 0.12 13.60 -4.61
N PHE A 132 0.14 14.89 -4.29
CA PHE A 132 -1.07 15.70 -4.16
C PHE A 132 -1.82 15.87 -5.49
N ILE A 133 -1.11 16.00 -6.61
CA ILE A 133 -1.75 16.05 -7.95
C ILE A 133 -2.50 14.73 -8.22
N VAL A 134 -1.88 13.59 -7.93
CA VAL A 134 -2.51 12.27 -8.11
C VAL A 134 -3.74 12.10 -7.20
N ALA A 135 -3.62 12.48 -5.92
CA ALA A 135 -4.75 12.45 -4.99
C ALA A 135 -5.91 13.35 -5.46
N ALA A 136 -5.60 14.58 -5.88
CA ALA A 136 -6.59 15.52 -6.38
C ALA A 136 -7.29 15.01 -7.64
N ALA A 137 -6.55 14.40 -8.58
CA ALA A 137 -7.12 13.80 -9.79
C ALA A 137 -8.12 12.67 -9.46
N TYR A 138 -7.76 11.79 -8.52
CA TYR A 138 -8.67 10.72 -8.08
C TYR A 138 -9.92 11.27 -7.40
N LEU A 139 -9.76 12.22 -6.47
CA LEU A 139 -10.89 12.84 -5.78
C LEU A 139 -11.81 13.62 -6.72
N ALA A 140 -11.24 14.35 -7.69
CA ALA A 140 -12.00 15.01 -8.74
C ALA A 140 -12.78 14.00 -9.58
N SER A 141 -12.20 12.84 -9.90
CA SER A 141 -12.91 11.79 -10.65
C SER A 141 -14.14 11.28 -9.88
N ILE A 142 -14.03 11.11 -8.56
CA ILE A 142 -15.16 10.74 -7.69
C ILE A 142 -16.21 11.84 -7.69
N ALA A 143 -15.82 13.11 -7.53
CA ALA A 143 -16.74 14.24 -7.53
C ALA A 143 -17.53 14.34 -8.85
N PHE A 144 -16.85 14.23 -10.00
CA PHE A 144 -17.49 14.26 -11.32
C PHE A 144 -18.39 13.04 -11.59
N ALA A 145 -18.14 11.91 -10.93
CA ALA A 145 -18.98 10.73 -10.99
C ALA A 145 -20.22 10.80 -10.07
N GLY A 146 -20.43 11.91 -9.36
CA GLY A 146 -21.54 12.12 -8.43
C GLY A 146 -21.26 11.63 -7.01
N GLY A 147 -19.99 11.47 -6.63
CA GLY A 147 -19.61 11.12 -5.27
C GLY A 147 -19.90 12.25 -4.27
N GLY A 148 -20.36 11.87 -3.07
CA GLY A 148 -20.67 12.82 -2.00
C GLY A 148 -19.44 13.48 -1.37
N ASP A 149 -19.70 14.53 -0.60
CA ASP A 149 -18.72 15.34 0.14
C ASP A 149 -18.56 14.88 1.61
N GLY A 150 -18.71 13.58 1.84
CA GLY A 150 -18.77 12.99 3.16
C GLY A 150 -18.24 11.57 3.20
N THR A 151 -18.24 11.01 4.40
CA THR A 151 -17.73 9.68 4.69
C THR A 151 -18.64 8.97 5.68
N TYR A 152 -18.66 7.66 5.61
CA TYR A 152 -19.25 6.85 6.66
C TYR A 152 -18.25 6.67 7.80
N ILE A 153 -18.74 6.79 9.02
CA ILE A 153 -18.00 6.52 10.25
C ILE A 153 -18.78 5.46 11.05
N PRO A 154 -18.17 4.29 11.35
CA PRO A 154 -18.83 3.29 12.19
C PRO A 154 -19.34 3.89 13.50
N PHE A 155 -20.54 3.49 13.92
CA PHE A 155 -21.27 3.97 15.11
C PHE A 155 -21.75 5.43 15.07
N VAL A 156 -21.45 6.18 14.00
CA VAL A 156 -21.89 7.57 13.82
C VAL A 156 -22.81 7.71 12.60
N GLY A 157 -22.54 6.96 11.53
CA GLY A 157 -23.27 7.05 10.26
C GLY A 157 -22.56 7.94 9.24
N TYR A 158 -23.34 8.47 8.30
CA TYR A 158 -22.81 9.35 7.26
C TYR A 158 -22.56 10.76 7.81
N VAL A 159 -21.35 11.27 7.62
CA VAL A 159 -20.95 12.62 8.00
C VAL A 159 -20.59 13.41 6.75
N SER A 160 -21.40 14.41 6.42
CA SER A 160 -21.04 15.40 5.39
C SER A 160 -20.07 16.41 5.98
N LEU A 161 -18.94 16.61 5.31
CA LEU A 161 -17.91 17.56 5.71
C LEU A 161 -17.81 18.73 4.72
N GLY A 162 -18.71 18.79 3.73
CA GLY A 162 -18.67 19.80 2.68
C GLY A 162 -17.35 19.80 1.93
N TRP A 163 -16.89 20.99 1.54
CA TRP A 163 -15.62 21.14 0.84
C TRP A 163 -14.40 20.65 1.63
N THR A 164 -14.48 20.61 2.97
CA THR A 164 -13.37 20.15 3.83
C THR A 164 -13.09 18.66 3.68
N TYR A 165 -14.08 17.86 3.26
CA TYR A 165 -13.88 16.45 2.92
C TYR A 165 -12.75 16.26 1.92
N TRP A 166 -12.75 17.03 0.84
CA TRP A 166 -11.79 16.86 -0.26
C TRP A 166 -10.36 17.19 0.16
N VAL A 167 -10.19 18.22 0.99
CA VAL A 167 -8.88 18.59 1.54
C VAL A 167 -8.39 17.52 2.51
N LEU A 168 -9.23 17.07 3.43
CA LEU A 168 -8.87 16.02 4.40
C LEU A 168 -8.59 14.69 3.70
N ALA A 169 -9.38 14.32 2.69
CA ALA A 169 -9.19 13.13 1.88
C ALA A 169 -7.82 13.15 1.18
N ALA A 170 -7.44 14.28 0.56
CA ALA A 170 -6.13 14.41 -0.07
C ALA A 170 -4.99 14.26 0.94
N LEU A 171 -5.10 14.87 2.13
CA LEU A 171 -4.12 14.74 3.20
C LEU A 171 -4.01 13.30 3.71
N VAL A 172 -5.14 12.61 3.89
CA VAL A 172 -5.17 11.20 4.33
C VAL A 172 -4.53 10.29 3.28
N ILE A 173 -4.88 10.45 2.00
CA ILE A 173 -4.30 9.66 0.92
C ILE A 173 -2.78 9.85 0.87
N VAL A 174 -2.30 11.09 0.78
CA VAL A 174 -0.86 11.37 0.68
C VAL A 174 -0.12 10.93 1.94
N GLY A 175 -0.68 11.20 3.13
CA GLY A 175 -0.10 10.77 4.41
C GLY A 175 0.03 9.26 4.49
N MET A 176 -1.02 8.54 4.13
CA MET A 176 -1.04 7.08 4.19
C MET A 176 -0.13 6.43 3.14
N VAL A 177 -0.07 6.97 1.92
CA VAL A 177 0.87 6.51 0.89
C VAL A 177 2.32 6.61 1.37
N ASN A 178 2.69 7.72 2.01
CA ASN A 178 4.01 7.87 2.59
C ASN A 178 4.21 6.94 3.80
N ALA A 179 3.18 6.71 4.61
CA ALA A 179 3.23 5.79 5.75
C ALA A 179 3.56 4.35 5.32
N VAL A 180 2.93 3.89 4.23
CA VAL A 180 3.25 2.58 3.61
C VAL A 180 4.67 2.57 3.05
N ASN A 181 5.13 3.67 2.43
CA ASN A 181 6.53 3.80 1.96
C ASN A 181 7.55 3.71 3.11
N PHE A 182 7.30 4.34 4.26
CA PHE A 182 8.20 4.25 5.42
C PHE A 182 8.26 2.85 6.06
N THR A 183 7.23 2.03 5.85
CA THR A 183 7.18 0.65 6.37
C THR A 183 8.05 -0.31 5.56
N ASP A 184 8.50 0.07 4.35
CA ASP A 184 9.39 -0.71 3.49
C ASP A 184 10.87 -0.55 3.90
N GLY A 185 11.24 -1.06 5.08
CA GLY A 185 12.62 -0.96 5.60
C GLY A 185 13.33 -2.28 5.91
N ILE A 186 12.59 -3.39 6.03
CA ILE A 186 13.14 -4.74 6.27
C ILE A 186 12.45 -5.79 5.40
N ASP A 187 13.08 -6.94 5.24
CA ASP A 187 12.64 -8.00 4.33
C ASP A 187 11.24 -8.50 4.69
N GLY A 188 10.32 -8.47 3.73
CA GLY A 188 8.97 -8.99 3.88
C GLY A 188 8.01 -8.13 4.73
N LEU A 189 8.46 -7.05 5.38
CA LEU A 189 7.61 -6.31 6.33
C LEU A 189 6.40 -5.65 5.64
N ASN A 190 6.67 -4.76 4.68
CA ASN A 190 5.59 -4.00 4.04
C ASN A 190 4.62 -4.90 3.28
N ALA A 191 5.13 -5.92 2.57
CA ALA A 191 4.28 -6.88 1.86
C ALA A 191 3.42 -7.73 2.81
N SER A 192 3.95 -8.14 3.98
CA SER A 192 3.17 -8.91 4.97
C SER A 192 2.09 -8.06 5.63
N VAL A 193 2.42 -6.84 6.05
CA VAL A 193 1.44 -5.89 6.62
C VAL A 193 0.34 -5.59 5.59
N THR A 194 0.71 -5.34 4.34
CA THR A 194 -0.25 -5.05 3.26
C THR A 194 -1.10 -6.25 2.89
N PHE A 195 -0.55 -7.47 2.93
CA PHE A 195 -1.32 -8.68 2.74
C PHE A 195 -2.46 -8.79 3.75
N PHE A 196 -2.16 -8.64 5.04
CA PHE A 196 -3.20 -8.70 6.08
C PHE A 196 -4.19 -7.54 5.95
N ALA A 197 -3.72 -6.31 5.71
CA ALA A 197 -4.59 -5.17 5.47
C ALA A 197 -5.57 -5.42 4.31
N ALA A 198 -5.08 -5.92 3.19
CA ALA A 198 -5.89 -6.28 2.02
C ALA A 198 -6.88 -7.41 2.32
N ALA A 199 -6.48 -8.42 3.10
CA ALA A 199 -7.36 -9.52 3.51
C ALA A 199 -8.54 -9.04 4.37
N PHE A 200 -8.31 -8.12 5.31
CA PHE A 200 -9.39 -7.53 6.10
C PHE A 200 -10.29 -6.61 5.27
N LEU A 201 -9.73 -5.81 4.37
CA LEU A 201 -10.51 -5.00 3.44
C LEU A 201 -11.34 -5.87 2.47
N LEU A 202 -10.82 -7.03 2.04
CA LEU A 202 -11.56 -8.03 1.27
C LEU A 202 -12.76 -8.57 2.07
N MET A 203 -12.56 -8.97 3.33
CA MET A 203 -13.66 -9.44 4.18
C MET A 203 -14.74 -8.36 4.35
N ILE A 204 -14.33 -7.11 4.56
CA ILE A 204 -15.25 -5.96 4.66
C ILE A 204 -16.01 -5.73 3.34
N CYS A 205 -15.34 -5.83 2.18
CA CYS A 205 -16.02 -5.77 0.88
C CYS A 205 -17.08 -6.87 0.75
N GLY A 206 -16.78 -8.09 1.23
CA GLY A 206 -17.73 -9.21 1.25
C GLY A 206 -18.96 -8.93 2.12
N LEU A 207 -18.78 -8.40 3.33
CA LEU A 207 -19.87 -8.00 4.22
C LEU A 207 -20.76 -6.90 3.62
N ARG A 208 -20.17 -6.01 2.81
CA ARG A 208 -20.86 -4.90 2.16
C ARG A 208 -21.45 -5.25 0.80
N GLY A 209 -21.26 -6.49 0.32
CA GLY A 209 -21.70 -6.90 -1.03
C GLY A 209 -20.97 -6.22 -2.18
N MET A 210 -19.80 -5.60 -1.92
CA MET A 210 -19.05 -4.82 -2.90
C MET A 210 -18.06 -5.69 -3.66
N THR A 211 -18.56 -6.65 -4.45
CA THR A 211 -17.75 -7.69 -5.09
C THR A 211 -16.64 -7.13 -5.99
N GLY A 212 -16.91 -6.10 -6.81
CA GLY A 212 -15.88 -5.51 -7.68
C GLY A 212 -14.69 -4.95 -6.90
N LEU A 213 -14.95 -4.31 -5.75
CA LEU A 213 -13.91 -3.83 -4.86
C LEU A 213 -13.23 -4.98 -4.09
N GLY A 214 -13.99 -6.02 -3.75
CA GLY A 214 -13.46 -7.27 -3.21
C GLY A 214 -12.49 -7.96 -4.16
N ILE A 215 -12.77 -7.98 -5.47
CA ILE A 215 -11.85 -8.51 -6.49
C ILE A 215 -10.52 -7.73 -6.47
N PHE A 216 -10.56 -6.40 -6.34
CA PHE A 216 -9.36 -5.58 -6.19
C PHE A 216 -8.60 -5.94 -4.89
N ALA A 217 -9.29 -6.02 -3.74
CA ALA A 217 -8.66 -6.38 -2.47
C ALA A 217 -8.02 -7.78 -2.52
N ALA A 218 -8.68 -8.75 -3.15
CA ALA A 218 -8.18 -10.10 -3.35
C ALA A 218 -6.95 -10.14 -4.26
N ALA A 219 -6.97 -9.38 -5.37
CA ALA A 219 -5.80 -9.22 -6.23
C ALA A 219 -4.62 -8.62 -5.45
N LEU A 220 -4.85 -7.55 -4.67
CA LEU A 220 -3.82 -6.93 -3.83
C LEU A 220 -3.21 -7.93 -2.83
N ALA A 221 -4.05 -8.70 -2.13
CA ALA A 221 -3.59 -9.74 -1.21
C ALA A 221 -2.77 -10.83 -1.93
N GLY A 222 -3.27 -11.31 -3.08
CA GLY A 222 -2.58 -12.29 -3.92
C GLY A 222 -1.22 -11.79 -4.42
N GLY A 223 -1.16 -10.55 -4.91
CA GLY A 223 0.08 -9.91 -5.34
C GLY A 223 1.10 -9.76 -4.20
N CYS A 224 0.68 -9.34 -3.01
CA CYS A 224 1.56 -9.27 -1.84
C CYS A 224 2.12 -10.66 -1.48
N MET A 225 1.26 -11.68 -1.45
CA MET A 225 1.66 -13.05 -1.12
C MET A 225 2.60 -13.64 -2.18
N GLY A 226 2.36 -13.35 -3.47
CA GLY A 226 3.23 -13.77 -4.56
C GLY A 226 4.59 -13.07 -4.53
N PHE A 227 4.64 -11.82 -4.08
CA PHE A 227 5.89 -11.08 -3.90
C PHE A 227 6.71 -11.59 -2.72
N LEU A 228 6.05 -11.98 -1.62
CA LEU A 228 6.70 -12.55 -0.44
C LEU A 228 7.52 -13.82 -0.73
N VAL A 229 7.16 -14.59 -1.77
CA VAL A 229 7.98 -15.73 -2.25
C VAL A 229 9.43 -15.34 -2.55
N TRP A 230 9.65 -14.09 -2.96
CA TRP A 230 10.97 -13.56 -3.33
C TRP A 230 11.52 -12.53 -2.35
N ASN A 231 10.65 -11.86 -1.59
CA ASN A 231 11.02 -10.76 -0.70
C ASN A 231 11.13 -11.17 0.77
N PHE A 232 10.59 -12.31 1.19
CA PHE A 232 10.72 -12.76 2.58
C PHE A 232 12.18 -13.05 2.95
N ASN A 233 12.55 -12.79 4.21
CA ASN A 233 13.92 -12.86 4.68
C ASN A 233 14.57 -14.24 4.41
N PRO A 234 15.74 -14.32 3.75
CA PRO A 234 16.51 -13.23 3.14
C PRO A 234 15.96 -12.80 1.76
N ALA A 235 15.75 -11.49 1.56
CA ALA A 235 15.16 -10.95 0.34
C ALA A 235 16.05 -11.11 -0.90
N LYS A 236 15.45 -11.57 -2.01
CA LYS A 236 16.07 -11.65 -3.35
C LYS A 236 15.76 -10.42 -4.21
N VAL A 237 14.79 -9.61 -3.81
CA VAL A 237 14.39 -8.37 -4.49
C VAL A 237 13.67 -7.44 -3.50
N PHE A 238 13.92 -6.14 -3.59
CA PHE A 238 13.21 -5.09 -2.86
C PHE A 238 12.13 -4.45 -3.72
N MET A 239 11.01 -4.04 -3.12
CA MET A 239 9.91 -3.47 -3.89
C MET A 239 10.23 -2.06 -4.43
N GLY A 240 11.06 -1.29 -3.72
CA GLY A 240 11.42 0.08 -4.06
C GLY A 240 10.29 1.07 -3.81
N ASP A 241 10.54 2.34 -4.12
CA ASP A 241 9.49 3.37 -4.05
C ASP A 241 8.37 3.07 -5.06
N THR A 242 8.70 2.45 -6.18
CA THR A 242 7.74 1.94 -7.18
C THR A 242 6.66 1.08 -6.53
N GLY A 243 7.07 0.08 -5.76
CA GLY A 243 6.14 -0.85 -5.15
C GLY A 243 5.43 -0.28 -3.92
N SER A 244 6.18 0.36 -3.03
CA SER A 244 5.64 0.80 -1.74
C SER A 244 4.64 1.96 -1.88
N LEU A 245 4.86 2.92 -2.80
CA LEU A 245 3.87 3.97 -3.09
C LEU A 245 2.62 3.39 -3.77
N PHE A 246 2.79 2.42 -4.68
CA PHE A 246 1.66 1.71 -5.28
C PHE A 246 0.80 1.02 -4.23
N LEU A 247 1.41 0.27 -3.30
CA LEU A 247 0.68 -0.43 -2.23
C LEU A 247 -0.08 0.56 -1.35
N GLY A 248 0.54 1.70 -1.01
CA GLY A 248 -0.13 2.77 -0.28
C GLY A 248 -1.35 3.33 -1.03
N GLY A 249 -1.21 3.56 -2.33
CA GLY A 249 -2.30 4.02 -3.19
C GLY A 249 -3.42 2.97 -3.28
N ALA A 250 -3.09 1.69 -3.38
CA ALA A 250 -4.07 0.60 -3.46
C ALA A 250 -4.86 0.43 -2.15
N VAL A 251 -4.19 0.49 -0.99
CA VAL A 251 -4.87 0.45 0.32
C VAL A 251 -5.80 1.65 0.49
N CYS A 252 -5.38 2.85 0.08
CA CYS A 252 -6.26 4.03 0.07
C CYS A 252 -7.44 3.84 -0.88
N ALA A 253 -7.21 3.37 -2.11
CA ALA A 253 -8.26 3.12 -3.09
C ALA A 253 -9.34 2.17 -2.56
N LEU A 254 -8.95 1.13 -1.82
CA LEU A 254 -9.91 0.22 -1.17
C LEU A 254 -10.72 0.92 -0.07
N ALA A 255 -10.07 1.68 0.83
CA ALA A 255 -10.77 2.33 1.94
C ALA A 255 -11.70 3.47 1.48
N PHE A 256 -11.28 4.27 0.49
CA PHE A 256 -12.12 5.29 -0.15
C PHE A 256 -13.19 4.65 -1.05
N GLY A 257 -12.89 3.53 -1.70
CA GLY A 257 -13.86 2.75 -2.45
C GLY A 257 -15.00 2.22 -1.58
N LEU A 258 -14.69 1.80 -0.35
CA LEU A 258 -15.66 1.39 0.66
C LEU A 258 -16.49 2.56 1.23
N GLU A 259 -16.14 3.81 0.93
CA GLU A 259 -16.69 5.04 1.55
C GLU A 259 -16.45 5.14 3.08
N ILE A 260 -15.51 4.35 3.60
CA ILE A 260 -15.16 4.32 5.02
C ILE A 260 -13.63 4.50 5.18
N PRO A 261 -13.03 5.59 4.68
CA PRO A 261 -11.58 5.87 4.80
C PRO A 261 -11.08 5.85 6.26
N ILE A 262 -11.95 6.05 7.26
CA ILE A 262 -11.56 5.93 8.68
C ILE A 262 -11.07 4.53 9.06
N LEU A 263 -11.40 3.48 8.29
CA LEU A 263 -10.86 2.13 8.49
C LEU A 263 -9.33 2.06 8.29
N LEU A 264 -8.74 3.05 7.61
CA LEU A 264 -7.28 3.15 7.48
C LEU A 264 -6.59 3.28 8.86
N LEU A 265 -7.26 3.82 9.87
CA LEU A 265 -6.73 3.94 11.23
C LEU A 265 -6.47 2.56 11.88
N PRO A 266 -7.48 1.67 12.02
CA PRO A 266 -7.26 0.35 12.57
C PRO A 266 -6.53 -0.60 11.59
N VAL A 267 -6.90 -0.62 10.30
CA VAL A 267 -6.29 -1.55 9.32
C VAL A 267 -4.81 -1.23 9.08
N GLY A 268 -4.47 0.06 9.04
CA GLY A 268 -3.13 0.54 8.76
C GLY A 268 -2.37 0.99 9.99
N ILE A 269 -2.70 0.45 11.17
CA ILE A 269 -2.12 0.86 12.44
C ILE A 269 -0.58 0.81 12.43
N ILE A 270 0.02 -0.20 11.80
CA ILE A 270 1.48 -0.30 11.66
C ILE A 270 2.04 0.84 10.81
N TYR A 271 1.43 1.14 9.65
CA TYR A 271 1.86 2.25 8.80
C TYR A 271 1.84 3.58 9.58
N ILE A 272 0.77 3.78 10.35
CA ILE A 272 0.59 4.99 11.17
C ILE A 272 1.65 5.05 12.28
N CYS A 273 1.89 3.96 13.01
CA CYS A 273 2.95 3.90 14.01
C CYS A 273 4.34 4.19 13.42
N GLU A 274 4.62 3.65 12.23
CA GLU A 274 5.85 3.87 11.49
C GLU A 274 6.05 5.35 11.14
N ILE A 275 5.09 5.99 10.47
CA ILE A 275 5.22 7.40 10.10
C ILE A 275 5.20 8.34 11.32
N LEU A 276 4.37 8.06 12.33
CA LEU A 276 4.34 8.85 13.55
C LEU A 276 5.66 8.74 14.32
N SER A 277 6.31 7.57 14.33
CA SER A 277 7.64 7.44 14.94
C SER A 277 8.67 8.36 14.28
N VAL A 278 8.61 8.54 12.96
CA VAL A 278 9.48 9.45 12.22
C VAL A 278 9.15 10.91 12.56
N VAL A 279 7.87 11.29 12.53
CA VAL A 279 7.44 12.67 12.84
C VAL A 279 7.82 13.07 14.27
N LEU A 280 7.58 12.18 15.24
CA LEU A 280 7.94 12.38 16.65
C LEU A 280 9.46 12.48 16.82
N GLN A 281 10.22 11.58 16.19
CA GLN A 281 11.68 11.59 16.27
C GLN A 281 12.27 12.88 15.71
N VAL A 282 11.86 13.30 14.50
CA VAL A 282 12.37 14.51 13.84
C VAL A 282 12.00 15.77 14.63
N SER A 283 10.75 15.86 15.08
CA SER A 283 10.29 16.99 15.90
C SER A 283 11.07 17.09 17.20
N TYR A 284 11.23 15.97 17.92
CA TYR A 284 11.95 15.95 19.19
C TYR A 284 13.44 16.25 19.04
N PHE A 285 14.10 15.71 18.01
CA PHE A 285 15.50 15.98 17.74
C PHE A 285 15.76 17.48 17.51
N LYS A 286 14.86 18.15 16.77
CA LYS A 286 14.90 19.60 16.56
C LYS A 286 14.63 20.39 17.85
N LEU A 287 13.59 20.02 18.60
CA LEU A 287 13.20 20.71 19.84
C LEU A 287 14.22 20.57 20.97
N THR A 288 14.95 19.45 21.02
CA THR A 288 15.93 19.16 22.07
C THR A 288 17.37 19.39 21.65
N HIS A 289 17.59 19.92 20.44
CA HIS A 289 18.92 20.16 19.87
C HIS A 289 19.84 18.92 19.88
N GLY A 290 19.27 17.73 19.63
CA GLY A 290 20.07 16.52 19.40
C GLY A 290 19.66 15.26 20.18
N LYS A 291 18.68 15.32 21.09
CA LYS A 291 18.21 14.11 21.79
C LYS A 291 17.29 13.29 20.89
N ARG A 292 17.24 11.97 21.13
CA ARG A 292 16.45 11.00 20.36
C ARG A 292 15.42 10.35 21.28
N ILE A 293 14.16 10.20 20.82
CA ILE A 293 13.12 9.45 21.58
C ILE A 293 13.31 7.95 21.34
N PHE A 294 13.39 7.57 20.07
CA PHE A 294 13.67 6.21 19.65
C PHE A 294 15.15 6.06 19.33
N LYS A 295 15.73 4.88 19.62
CA LYS A 295 17.09 4.50 19.19
C LYS A 295 17.35 4.82 17.70
N MET A 296 16.36 4.53 16.85
CA MET A 296 16.31 4.87 15.43
C MET A 296 14.85 4.98 14.98
N SER A 297 14.57 5.75 13.93
CA SER A 297 13.26 5.81 13.28
C SER A 297 13.43 5.47 11.80
N PRO A 298 12.48 4.75 11.16
CA PRO A 298 11.17 4.35 11.68
C PRO A 298 11.18 3.25 12.75
N LEU A 299 10.01 2.88 13.27
CA LEU A 299 9.85 2.06 14.48
C LEU A 299 10.46 0.66 14.35
N HIS A 300 10.41 0.03 13.18
CA HIS A 300 11.08 -1.25 12.96
C HIS A 300 12.60 -1.19 13.25
N HIS A 301 13.30 -0.12 12.85
CA HIS A 301 14.72 0.05 13.16
C HIS A 301 14.99 0.26 14.64
N HIS A 302 14.04 0.85 15.38
CA HIS A 302 14.13 0.90 16.84
C HIS A 302 14.18 -0.51 17.44
N PHE A 303 13.33 -1.42 16.96
CA PHE A 303 13.30 -2.80 17.43
C PHE A 303 14.53 -3.61 17.01
N GLU A 304 15.07 -3.39 15.81
CA GLU A 304 16.38 -3.96 15.41
C GLU A 304 17.49 -3.52 16.38
N MET A 305 17.53 -2.24 16.73
CA MET A 305 18.46 -1.68 17.73
C MET A 305 18.19 -2.14 19.17
N CYS A 306 17.07 -2.82 19.40
CA CYS A 306 16.74 -3.53 20.64
C CYS A 306 17.06 -5.03 20.56
N GLY A 307 17.69 -5.49 19.49
CA GLY A 307 18.14 -6.88 19.32
C GLY A 307 17.08 -7.82 18.75
N TRP A 308 15.99 -7.31 18.17
CA TRP A 308 15.00 -8.16 17.51
C TRP A 308 15.48 -8.55 16.10
N SER A 309 15.21 -9.79 15.70
CA SER A 309 15.43 -10.21 14.32
C SER A 309 14.37 -9.63 13.38
N GLU A 310 14.72 -9.44 12.11
CA GLU A 310 13.79 -8.95 11.08
C GLU A 310 12.53 -9.82 10.99
N ILE A 311 12.70 -11.14 11.06
CA ILE A 311 11.59 -12.11 11.06
C ILE A 311 10.67 -11.87 12.26
N LYS A 312 11.22 -11.64 13.46
CA LYS A 312 10.44 -11.33 14.66
C LYS A 312 9.65 -10.04 14.49
N ILE A 313 10.26 -8.99 13.94
CA ILE A 313 9.58 -7.71 13.70
C ILE A 313 8.44 -7.89 12.71
N CYS A 314 8.70 -8.53 11.57
CA CYS A 314 7.69 -8.82 10.55
C CYS A 314 6.51 -9.61 11.12
N PHE A 315 6.78 -10.63 11.94
CA PHE A 315 5.75 -11.43 12.60
C PHE A 315 4.91 -10.61 13.60
N ILE A 316 5.54 -9.87 14.50
CA ILE A 316 4.83 -9.06 15.51
C ILE A 316 4.02 -7.95 14.83
N PHE A 317 4.58 -7.28 13.83
CA PHE A 317 3.87 -6.22 13.12
C PHE A 317 2.67 -6.79 12.36
N SER A 318 2.81 -7.98 11.77
CA SER A 318 1.68 -8.71 11.18
C SER A 318 0.58 -9.03 12.19
N ILE A 319 0.92 -9.48 13.41
CA ILE A 319 -0.06 -9.72 14.48
C ILE A 319 -0.80 -8.42 14.84
N VAL A 320 -0.08 -7.31 15.01
CA VAL A 320 -0.70 -6.02 15.33
C VAL A 320 -1.63 -5.56 14.21
N THR A 321 -1.25 -5.75 12.94
CA THR A 321 -2.13 -5.51 11.79
C THR A 321 -3.35 -6.41 11.79
N ILE A 322 -3.23 -7.69 12.17
CA ILE A 322 -4.37 -8.60 12.31
C ILE A 322 -5.33 -8.09 13.40
N LEU A 323 -4.81 -7.69 14.57
CA LEU A 323 -5.64 -7.13 15.64
C LEU A 323 -6.35 -5.85 15.19
N GLY A 324 -5.65 -4.96 14.50
CA GLY A 324 -6.23 -3.77 13.88
C GLY A 324 -7.30 -4.11 12.84
N GLY A 325 -7.06 -5.11 11.99
CA GLY A 325 -8.02 -5.62 11.02
C GLY A 325 -9.28 -6.20 11.67
N ILE A 326 -9.14 -6.95 12.77
CA ILE A 326 -10.28 -7.47 13.55
C ILE A 326 -11.10 -6.30 14.11
N LEU A 327 -10.45 -5.28 14.67
CA LEU A 327 -11.15 -4.08 15.15
C LEU A 327 -11.91 -3.37 14.02
N ALA A 328 -11.30 -3.25 12.83
CA ALA A 328 -11.96 -2.69 11.66
C ALA A 328 -13.19 -3.51 11.22
N LEU A 329 -13.07 -4.84 11.23
CA LEU A 329 -14.16 -5.75 10.87
C LEU A 329 -15.31 -5.66 11.88
N VAL A 330 -15.01 -5.66 13.18
CA VAL A 330 -15.99 -5.47 14.27
C VAL A 330 -16.68 -4.12 14.14
N ALA A 331 -15.92 -3.05 13.87
CA ALA A 331 -16.49 -1.73 13.65
C ALA A 331 -17.50 -1.72 12.49
N VAL A 332 -17.21 -2.41 11.38
CA VAL A 332 -18.17 -2.52 10.27
C VAL A 332 -19.37 -3.40 10.61
N LEU A 333 -19.18 -4.50 11.32
CA LEU A 333 -20.25 -5.45 11.66
C LEU A 333 -21.29 -4.88 12.62
N TYR A 334 -20.87 -4.05 13.57
CA TYR A 334 -21.74 -3.54 14.64
C TYR A 334 -21.97 -2.02 14.57
N GLY A 335 -21.25 -1.32 13.69
CA GLY A 335 -21.30 0.14 13.58
C GLY A 335 -22.14 0.67 12.43
N PHE A 336 -22.79 -0.19 11.66
CA PHE A 336 -23.73 0.17 10.60
C PHE A 336 -25.02 -0.63 10.71
#